data_AF-A0A7W3EKD6-F1
#
_entry.id   AF-A0A7W3EKD6-F1
#
_cell.length_a   1.000
_cell.length_b   1.000
_cell.length_c   1.000
_cell.angle_alpha   90.00
_cell.angle_beta   90.00
_cell.angle_gamma   90.00
#
_symmetry.space_group_name_H-M   'P 1'
#
loop_
_entity.id
_entity.type
_entity.pdbx_description
1 polymer ?
#
loop_
_entity_poly.entity_id
_entity_poly.type
_entity_poly.pdbx_seq_one_letter_code
_entity_poly.pdbx_strand_id
1 'polypeptide(L)' 'MNKQQKRAVNMAKFIQDQSLLLLDRLNELDLDHEADFCEKLHEDAERLYRSLSARLNEQQDGA' A
#
# COMPACT_ATOMS: atom_id res chain seq x y z
N MET A 1 3.91 17.96 -5.09
CA MET A 1 4.15 17.17 -3.90
C MET A 1 5.35 17.74 -3.18
N ASN A 2 5.15 18.22 -1.96
CA ASN A 2 6.24 18.56 -1.07
C ASN A 2 6.94 17.29 -0.55
N LYS A 3 8.08 17.46 0.15
CA LYS A 3 8.88 16.33 0.67
C LYS A 3 8.10 15.44 1.64
N GLN A 4 7.19 15.98 2.45
CA GLN A 4 6.41 15.20 3.42
C GLN A 4 5.33 14.37 2.72
N GLN A 5 4.61 14.98 1.77
CA GLN A 5 3.63 14.30 0.92
C GLN A 5 4.27 13.13 0.16
N LYS A 6 5.46 13.34 -0.41
CA LYS A 6 6.18 12.27 -1.14
C LYS A 6 6.55 11.11 -0.22
N ARG A 7 6.97 11.38 1.02
CA ARG A 7 7.23 10.32 2.01
C ARG A 7 5.97 9.53 2.34
N ALA A 8 4.83 10.20 2.54
CA ALA A 8 3.57 9.52 2.84
C ALA A 8 3.14 8.58 1.70
N VAL A 9 3.22 9.03 0.45
CA VAL A 9 2.93 8.17 -0.72
C VAL A 9 3.90 7.00 -0.82
N ASN A 10 5.20 7.24 -0.61
CA ASN A 10 6.20 6.18 -0.65
C ASN A 10 6.01 5.16 0.47
N MET A 11 5.56 5.57 1.66
CA MET A 11 5.24 4.66 2.75
C MET A 11 4.02 3.80 2.42
N ALA A 12 2.97 4.37 1.85
CA ALA A 12 1.79 3.60 1.43
C ALA A 12 2.16 2.56 0.36
N LYS A 13 2.98 2.95 -0.63
CA LYS A 13 3.52 2.01 -1.63
C LYS A 13 4.36 0.91 -0.99
N PHE A 14 5.25 1.27 -0.07
CA PHE A 14 6.08 0.29 0.63
C PHE A 14 5.24 -0.73 1.39
N ILE A 15 4.19 -0.29 2.10
CA ILE A 15 3.28 -1.20 2.82
C ILE A 15 2.55 -2.13 1.84
N GLN A 16 2.08 -1.62 0.70
CA GLN A 16 1.46 -2.43 -0.35
C GLN A 16 2.43 -3.51 -0.89
N ASP A 17 3.67 -3.13 -1.19
CA ASP A 17 4.68 -4.06 -1.69
C ASP A 17 5.05 -5.12 -0.62
N GLN A 18 5.13 -4.71 0.65
CA GLN A 18 5.45 -5.62 1.76
C GLN A 18 4.30 -6.55 2.14
N SER A 19 3.03 -6.12 2.03
CA SER A 19 1.89 -7.01 2.28
C SER A 19 1.79 -8.12 1.24
N LEU A 20 2.16 -7.85 -0.02
CA LEU A 20 2.25 -8.90 -1.04
C LEU A 20 3.36 -9.91 -0.73
N LEU A 21 4.55 -9.42 -0.37
CA LEU A 21 5.65 -10.31 0.03
C LEU A 21 5.30 -11.14 1.27
N LEU A 22 4.60 -10.55 2.24
CA LEU A 22 4.11 -11.26 3.41
C LEU A 22 3.12 -12.36 3.02
N LEU A 23 2.18 -12.06 2.12
CA LEU A 23 1.21 -13.04 1.62
C LEU A 23 1.91 -14.26 1.00
N ASP A 24 2.93 -14.05 0.17
CA ASP A 24 3.73 -15.15 -0.40
C ASP A 24 4.36 -16.02 0.71
N ARG A 25 4.89 -15.40 1.77
CA ARG A 25 5.45 -16.13 2.93
C ARG A 25 4.41 -16.90 3.73
N LEU A 26 3.21 -16.35 3.89
CA LEU A 26 2.12 -17.02 4.60
C LEU A 26 1.64 -18.24 3.81
N ASN A 27 1.56 -18.13 2.49
CA ASN A 27 1.25 -19.23 1.59
C ASN A 27 2.33 -20.33 1.63
N GLU A 28 3.62 -19.96 1.67
CA GLU A 28 4.74 -20.92 1.84
C GLU A 28 4.68 -21.71 3.16
N LEU A 29 3.99 -21.17 4.18
CA LEU A 29 3.89 -21.76 5.52
C LEU A 29 2.55 -22.46 5.79
N ASP A 30 1.67 -22.57 4.78
CA ASP A 30 0.31 -23.12 4.91
C ASP A 30 -0.53 -22.40 5.99
N LEU A 31 -0.35 -21.08 6.14
CA LEU A 31 -1.06 -20.23 7.11
C LEU A 31 -2.27 -19.56 6.45
N ASP A 32 -3.25 -20.36 6.00
CA ASP A 32 -4.38 -19.91 5.18
C ASP A 32 -5.21 -18.78 5.84
N HIS A 33 -5.46 -18.88 7.15
CA HIS A 33 -6.28 -17.89 7.86
C HIS A 33 -5.55 -16.54 7.99
N GLU A 34 -4.24 -16.55 8.18
CA GLU A 34 -3.40 -15.35 8.16
C GLU A 34 -3.28 -14.78 6.74
N ALA A 35 -3.21 -15.64 5.72
CA ALA A 35 -3.19 -15.24 4.32
C ALA A 35 -4.47 -14.47 3.95
N ASP A 36 -5.65 -14.94 4.37
CA ASP A 36 -6.94 -14.24 4.21
C ASP A 36 -6.93 -12.82 4.80
N PHE A 37 -6.27 -12.62 5.94
CA PHE A 37 -6.09 -11.28 6.51
C PHE A 37 -5.08 -10.44 5.74
N CYS A 38 -4.00 -11.07 5.25
CA CYS A 38 -2.95 -10.39 4.51
C CYS A 38 -3.43 -9.92 3.12
N GLU A 39 -4.33 -10.66 2.48
CA GLU A 39 -5.01 -10.24 1.25
C GLU A 39 -5.80 -8.94 1.47
N LYS A 40 -6.64 -8.89 2.51
CA LYS A 40 -7.40 -7.66 2.86
C LYS A 40 -6.47 -6.49 3.18
N LEU A 41 -5.37 -6.75 3.89
CA LEU A 41 -4.35 -5.75 4.17
C LEU A 41 -3.71 -5.23 2.89
N HIS A 42 -3.46 -6.10 1.90
CA HIS A 42 -2.92 -5.72 0.60
C HIS A 42 -3.89 -4.84 -0.18
N GLU A 43 -5.16 -5.22 -0.26
CA GLU A 43 -6.22 -4.42 -0.91
C GLU A 43 -6.36 -3.03 -0.28
N ASP A 44 -6.37 -2.96 1.05
CA ASP A 44 -6.45 -1.69 1.78
C ASP A 44 -5.20 -0.82 1.54
N ALA A 45 -4.01 -1.42 1.53
CA ALA A 45 -2.76 -0.72 1.24
C ALA A 45 -2.71 -0.18 -0.19
N GLU A 46 -3.18 -0.97 -1.17
CA GLU A 46 -3.31 -0.54 -2.56
C GLU A 46 -4.29 0.63 -2.68
N ARG A 47 -5.47 0.53 -2.05
CA ARG A 47 -6.48 1.58 -2.07
C ARG A 47 -5.95 2.87 -1.44
N LEU A 48 -5.23 2.77 -0.33
CA LEU A 48 -4.59 3.90 0.34
C LEU A 48 -3.53 4.55 -0.56
N TYR A 49 -2.65 3.75 -1.18
CA TYR A 49 -1.63 4.25 -2.10
C TYR A 49 -2.25 5.00 -3.28
N ARG A 50 -3.28 4.42 -3.91
CA ARG A 50 -4.01 5.04 -5.03
C ARG A 50 -4.68 6.34 -4.60
N SER A 51 -5.38 6.36 -3.47
CA SER A 51 -6.05 7.55 -2.94
C SER A 51 -5.07 8.67 -2.61
N LEU A 52 -3.95 8.36 -1.94
CA LEU A 52 -2.92 9.35 -1.62
C LEU A 52 -2.24 9.88 -2.89
N SER A 53 -1.94 9.01 -3.85
CA SER A 53 -1.30 9.41 -5.11
C SER A 53 -2.20 10.35 -5.91
N ALA A 54 -3.49 10.03 -6.05
CA ALA A 54 -4.46 10.89 -6.73
C ALA A 54 -4.58 12.26 -6.05
N ARG A 55 -4.89 12.28 -4.74
CA ARG A 55 -5.10 13.51 -3.98
C ARG A 55 -3.88 14.42 -3.99
N LEU A 56 -2.67 13.86 -3.88
CA LEU A 56 -1.45 14.65 -3.71
C LEU A 56 -0.79 15.02 -5.05
N ASN A 57 -1.12 14.32 -6.15
CA ASN A 57 -0.76 14.74 -7.51
C ASN A 57 -1.71 15.83 -8.03
N GLU A 58 -3.02 15.76 -7.76
CA GLU A 58 -3.97 16.82 -8.13
C GLU A 58 -3.61 18.17 -7.47
N GLN A 59 -3.03 18.14 -6.25
CA GLN A 59 -2.48 19.32 -5.59
C GLN A 59 -1.23 19.92 -6.28
N GLN A 60 -0.66 19.26 -7.29
CA GLN A 60 0.42 19.83 -8.12
C GLN A 60 -0.08 20.54 -9.36
N ASP A 61 -1.09 19.98 -10.03
CA ASP A 61 -1.54 20.48 -11.33
C ASP A 61 -2.46 21.71 -11.20
N GLY A 62 -2.94 22.00 -9.99
CA GLY A 62 -3.74 23.18 -9.66
C GLY A 62 -2.98 24.34 -9.01
N ALA A 63 -1.64 24.32 -9.01
CA ALA A 63 -0.78 25.34 -8.37
C ALA A 63 0.09 26.10 -9.38
#